data_AF-A0A1H0SVX9-F1
#
_entry.id   AF-A0A1H0SVX9-F1
#
_cell.length_a   1.000
_cell.length_b   1.000
_cell.length_c   1.000
_cell.angle_alpha   90.00
_cell.angle_beta   90.00
_cell.angle_gamma   90.00
#
_symmetry.space_group_name_H-M   'P 1'
#
loop_
_entity.id
_entity.type
_entity.pdbx_description
1 polymer ?
#
loop_
_entity_poly.entity_id
_entity_poly.type
_entity_poly.pdbx_seq_one_letter_code
_entity_poly.pdbx_strand_id
1 'polypeptide(L)'
;MEANTQTSRNIEIVQKKDLTIRTVLNIYGVFAVIVLILSIFTTNIFINENMVFVYNENLMMGKKKIKEFLSFIFGSAIVFFTCVNLYYRKLK
;
A
#
# COMPACT_ATOMS: atom_id res chain seq x y z
N MET A 1 7.84 -53.72 32.60
CA MET A 1 8.29 -52.69 31.65
C MET A 1 7.22 -51.62 31.65
N GLU A 2 7.51 -50.46 32.26
CA GLU A 2 6.57 -49.36 32.39
C GLU A 2 6.47 -48.64 31.04
N ALA A 3 5.26 -48.60 30.48
CA ALA A 3 5.00 -47.89 29.24
C ALA A 3 4.95 -46.39 29.53
N ASN A 4 6.07 -45.71 29.28
CA ASN A 4 6.16 -44.25 29.28
C ASN A 4 5.35 -43.71 28.10
N THR A 5 4.11 -43.30 28.35
CA THR A 5 3.27 -42.63 27.37
C THR A 5 3.84 -41.24 27.11
N GLN A 6 4.62 -41.11 26.04
CA GLN A 6 5.08 -39.83 25.53
C GLN A 6 3.85 -38.95 25.30
N THR A 7 3.67 -37.97 26.19
CA THR A 7 2.78 -36.83 26.05
C THR A 7 2.97 -36.24 24.66
N SER A 8 2.00 -36.50 23.78
CA SER A 8 1.84 -35.81 22.51
C SER A 8 1.60 -34.34 22.83
N ARG A 9 2.68 -33.57 22.93
CA ARG A 9 2.60 -32.11 22.96
C ARG A 9 1.93 -31.74 21.64
N ASN A 10 0.69 -31.29 21.73
CA ASN A 10 -0.01 -30.61 20.67
C ASN A 10 0.82 -29.34 20.35
N ILE A 11 1.77 -29.48 19.43
CA ILE A 11 2.50 -28.34 18.90
C ILE A 11 1.47 -27.67 18.00
N GLU A 12 0.87 -26.60 18.50
CA GLU A 12 0.04 -25.70 17.70
C GLU A 12 0.93 -25.21 16.55
N ILE A 13 0.82 -25.88 15.40
CA ILE A 13 1.57 -25.54 14.21
C ILE A 13 1.02 -24.19 13.81
N VAL A 14 1.71 -23.12 14.20
CA VAL A 14 1.41 -21.76 13.76
C VAL A 14 1.58 -21.80 12.25
N GLN A 15 0.48 -22.05 11.54
CA GLN A 15 0.46 -22.12 10.08
C GLN A 15 1.00 -20.78 9.59
N LYS A 16 2.23 -20.78 9.05
CA LYS A 16 2.77 -19.61 8.39
C LYS A 16 1.77 -19.26 7.29
N LYS A 17 1.12 -18.10 7.44
CA LYS A 17 0.19 -17.60 6.44
C LYS A 17 0.99 -17.38 5.16
N ASP A 18 0.83 -18.28 4.19
CA ASP A 18 1.47 -18.14 2.89
C ASP A 18 0.99 -16.84 2.25
N LEU A 19 1.91 -15.87 2.18
CA LEU A 19 1.63 -14.61 1.52
C LEU A 19 1.50 -14.89 0.02
N THR A 20 0.27 -15.01 -0.45
CA THR A 20 -0.01 -15.13 -1.88
C THR A 20 0.46 -13.86 -2.59
N ILE A 21 1.00 -13.99 -3.81
CA ILE A 21 1.43 -12.87 -4.64
C ILE A 21 0.27 -11.84 -4.81
N ARG A 22 -1.00 -12.28 -4.80
CA ARG A 22 -2.19 -11.42 -4.77
C ARG A 22 -2.20 -10.45 -3.60
N THR A 23 -1.87 -10.94 -2.41
CA THR A 23 -1.82 -10.14 -1.18
C THR A 23 -0.72 -9.10 -1.26
N VAL A 24 0.47 -9.48 -1.76
CA VAL A 24 1.60 -8.56 -1.95
C VAL A 24 1.25 -7.45 -2.94
N LEU A 25 0.64 -7.81 -4.07
CA LEU A 25 0.28 -6.86 -5.12
C LEU A 25 -0.81 -5.88 -4.68
N ASN A 26 -1.78 -6.35 -3.88
CA ASN A 26 -2.78 -5.48 -3.26
C ASN A 26 -2.17 -4.53 -2.23
N ILE A 27 -1.27 -5.01 -1.37
CA ILE A 27 -0.54 -4.18 -0.41
C ILE A 27 0.23 -3.09 -1.15
N TYR A 28 0.98 -3.47 -2.20
CA TYR A 28 1.72 -2.52 -3.02
C TYR A 28 0.80 -1.47 -3.66
N GLY A 29 -0.34 -1.88 -4.21
CA GLY A 29 -1.34 -0.96 -4.76
C GLY A 29 -1.86 0.05 -3.73
N VAL A 30 -2.17 -0.41 -2.52
CA VAL A 30 -2.60 0.47 -1.42
C VAL A 30 -1.50 1.45 -1.04
N PHE A 31 -0.26 0.98 -0.90
CA PHE A 31 0.88 1.85 -0.61
C PHE A 31 1.10 2.90 -1.70
N ALA A 32 1.02 2.52 -2.98
CA ALA A 32 1.17 3.45 -4.10
C ALA A 32 0.10 4.55 -4.06
N VAL A 33 -1.17 4.19 -3.80
CA VAL A 33 -2.26 5.18 -3.68
C VAL A 33 -2.02 6.13 -2.51
N ILE A 34 -1.61 5.63 -1.35
CA ILE A 34 -1.33 6.46 -0.17
C ILE A 34 -0.17 7.44 -0.45
N VAL A 35 0.92 6.96 -1.05
CA VAL A 35 2.08 7.79 -1.39
C VAL A 35 1.71 8.89 -2.39
N LEU A 36 0.89 8.57 -3.39
CA LEU A 36 0.39 9.56 -4.36
C LEU A 36 -0.54 10.60 -3.72
N ILE A 37 -1.32 10.23 -2.71
CA ILE A 37 -2.12 11.20 -1.96
C ILE A 37 -1.21 12.09 -1.10
N LEU A 38 -0.20 11.50 -0.44
CA LEU A 38 0.77 12.24 0.36
C LEU A 38 1.58 13.24 -0.47
N SER A 39 1.90 12.91 -1.73
CA SER A 39 2.68 13.82 -2.59
C SER A 39 2.01 15.17 -2.81
N ILE A 40 0.67 15.26 -2.73
CA ILE A 40 -0.09 16.52 -2.83
C ILE A 40 0.28 17.49 -1.70
N PHE A 41 0.57 16.95 -0.52
CA PHE A 41 0.94 17.73 0.65
C PHE A 41 2.45 18.02 0.64
N THR A 42 3.26 17.04 0.23
CA THR A 42 4.73 17.16 0.20
C THR A 42 5.24 18.13 -0.86
N THR A 43 4.54 18.34 -1.99
CA THR A 43 4.96 19.31 -3.03
C THR A 43 5.08 20.76 -2.53
N ASN A 44 4.47 21.10 -1.40
CA ASN A 44 4.49 22.45 -0.83
C ASN A 44 5.67 22.70 0.10
N ILE A 45 6.51 21.68 0.32
CA ILE A 45 7.63 21.72 1.24
C ILE A 45 8.90 21.96 0.42
N PHE A 46 9.41 23.19 0.44
CA PHE A 46 10.71 23.53 -0.14
C PHE A 46 11.74 23.71 0.98
N ILE A 47 12.94 23.16 0.79
CA ILE A 47 14.06 23.33 1.72
C ILE A 47 14.87 24.53 1.23
N ASN A 48 14.87 25.62 2.00
CA ASN A 48 15.75 26.76 1.74
C ASN A 48 17.21 26.39 2.05
N GLU A 49 18.19 27.14 1.54
CA GLU A 49 19.63 26.99 1.83
C GLU A 49 19.95 26.96 3.34
N ASN A 50 19.07 27.53 4.17
CA ASN A 50 19.17 27.51 5.63
C ASN A 50 18.51 26.29 6.32
N MET A 51 18.13 25.24 5.57
CA MET A 51 17.41 24.05 6.09
C MET A 51 16.07 24.37 6.79
N VAL A 52 15.46 25.52 6.47
CA VAL A 52 14.15 25.91 6.98
C VAL A 52 13.08 25.42 6.00
N PHE A 53 12.10 24.68 6.51
CA PHE A 53 10.90 24.29 5.77
C PHE A 53 10.02 25.53 5.58
N VAL A 54 10.07 26.13 4.39
CA VAL A 54 9.22 27.28 4.05
C VAL A 54 8.01 26.77 3.27
N TYR A 55 6.82 26.95 3.84
CA TYR A 55 5.56 26.68 3.14
C TYR A 55 5.33 27.78 2.11
N ASN A 56 5.41 27.45 0.83
CA ASN A 56 5.16 28.41 -0.25
C ASN A 56 3.73 28.23 -0.77
N GLU A 57 2.83 29.15 -0.43
CA GLU A 57 1.43 29.11 -0.86
C GLU A 57 1.29 29.12 -2.40
N ASN A 58 2.28 29.66 -3.12
CA ASN A 58 2.30 29.66 -4.60
C ASN A 58 2.55 28.28 -5.23
N LEU A 59 3.09 27.33 -4.46
CA LEU A 59 3.29 25.94 -4.91
C LEU A 59 2.10 25.04 -4.56
N MET A 60 1.12 25.54 -3.79
CA MET A 60 -0.12 24.80 -3.52
C MET A 60 -0.84 24.53 -4.83
N MET A 61 -0.95 23.24 -5.16
CA MET A 61 -1.80 22.81 -6.27
C MET A 61 -3.19 23.41 -6.06
N GLY A 62 -3.64 24.22 -7.03
CA GLY A 62 -4.96 24.83 -6.95
C GLY A 62 -6.04 23.75 -6.77
N LYS A 63 -7.09 24.06 -6.01
CA LYS A 63 -8.16 23.10 -5.64
C LYS A 63 -8.70 22.30 -6.84
N LYS A 64 -8.77 22.92 -8.03
CA LYS A 64 -9.17 22.26 -9.29
C LYS A 64 -8.18 21.16 -9.71
N LYS A 65 -6.88 21.43 -9.66
CA LYS A 65 -5.82 20.45 -10.00
C LYS A 65 -5.76 19.31 -8.99
N ILE A 66 -5.95 19.59 -7.70
CA ILE A 66 -6.06 18.54 -6.67
C ILE A 66 -7.20 17.59 -7.01
N LYS A 67 -8.38 18.12 -7.37
CA LYS A 67 -9.53 17.30 -7.75
C LYS A 67 -9.24 16.43 -8.97
N GLU A 68 -8.66 16.99 -10.03
CA GLU A 68 -8.27 16.25 -11.23
C GLU A 68 -7.24 15.15 -10.92
N PHE A 69 -6.26 15.45 -10.07
CA PHE A 69 -5.24 14.50 -9.64
C PHE A 69 -5.81 13.37 -8.77
N LEU A 70 -6.71 13.68 -7.82
CA LEU A 70 -7.44 12.66 -7.06
C LEU A 70 -8.26 11.77 -7.98
N SER A 71 -9.02 12.35 -8.91
CA SER A 71 -9.78 11.57 -9.89
C SER A 71 -8.89 10.65 -10.73
N PHE A 72 -7.69 11.09 -11.08
CA PHE A 72 -6.69 10.25 -11.77
C PHE A 72 -6.16 9.10 -10.89
N ILE A 73 -5.85 9.37 -9.62
CA ILE A 73 -5.41 8.33 -8.67
C ILE A 73 -6.51 7.27 -8.49
N PHE A 74 -7.75 7.69 -8.27
CA PHE A 74 -8.87 6.74 -8.12
C PHE A 74 -9.11 5.95 -9.40
N GLY A 75 -9.06 6.60 -10.57
CA GLY A 75 -9.20 5.92 -11.86
C GLY A 75 -8.11 4.85 -12.07
N SER A 76 -6.85 5.20 -11.83
CA SER A 76 -5.73 4.26 -11.96
C SER A 76 -5.77 3.14 -10.93
N ALA A 77 -6.20 3.42 -9.70
CA ALA A 77 -6.40 2.40 -8.66
C ALA A 77 -7.46 1.36 -9.08
N ILE A 78 -8.61 1.79 -9.60
CA ILE A 78 -9.65 0.88 -10.08
C ILE A 78 -9.10 -0.05 -11.16
N VAL A 79 -8.39 0.52 -12.15
CA VAL A 79 -7.76 -0.27 -13.23
C VAL A 79 -6.75 -1.26 -12.66
N PHE A 80 -5.86 -0.83 -11.77
CA PHE A 80 -4.86 -1.68 -11.13
C PHE A 80 -5.52 -2.86 -10.40
N PHE A 81 -6.43 -2.60 -9.46
CA PHE A 81 -7.08 -3.67 -8.68
C PHE A 81 -7.92 -4.60 -9.56
N THR A 82 -8.51 -4.08 -10.64
CA THR A 82 -9.22 -4.90 -11.63
C THR A 82 -8.25 -5.81 -12.38
N CYS A 83 -7.13 -5.28 -12.86
CA CYS A 83 -6.08 -6.07 -13.52
C CYS A 83 -5.51 -7.15 -12.61
N VAL A 84 -5.21 -6.82 -11.35
CA VAL A 84 -4.75 -7.79 -10.35
C VAL A 84 -5.78 -8.90 -10.18
N ASN A 85 -7.05 -8.56 -9.94
CA ASN A 85 -8.09 -9.56 -9.77
C ASN A 85 -8.32 -10.42 -11.02
N LEU A 86 -8.27 -9.85 -12.22
CA LEU A 86 -8.39 -10.59 -13.48
C LEU A 86 -7.20 -11.53 -13.73
N TYR A 87 -5.98 -11.09 -13.43
CA TYR A 87 -4.78 -11.90 -13.55
C TYR A 87 -4.87 -13.14 -12.66
N TYR A 88 -5.24 -12.97 -11.38
CA TYR A 88 -5.42 -14.11 -10.48
C TYR A 88 -6.60 -14.99 -10.83
N ARG A 89 -7.66 -14.44 -11.43
CA ARG A 89 -8.79 -15.24 -11.93
C ARG A 89 -8.42 -16.09 -13.13
N LYS A 90 -7.46 -15.67 -13.96
CA LYS A 90 -6.96 -16.45 -15.10
C LYS A 90 -5.85 -17.44 -14.72
N LEU A 91 -5.14 -17.20 -13.61
CA LEU A 91 -4.05 -18.07 -13.13
C LEU A 91 -4.57 -19.30 -12.35
N LYS A 92 -5.82 -19.29 -11.92
CA LYS A 92 -6.50 -20.38 -11.22
C LYS A 92 -7.43 -21.11 -12.19
#